data_AF-A0A9D3Y9G2-F1
#
_entry.id   AF-A0A9D3Y9G2-F1
#
_cell.length_a   1.000
_cell.length_b   1.000
_cell.length_c   1.000
_cell.angle_alpha   90.00
_cell.angle_beta   90.00
_cell.angle_gamma   90.00
#
_symmetry.space_group_name_H-M   'P 1'
#
loop_
_entity.id
_entity.type
_entity.pdbx_description
1 polymer ?
#
loop_
_entity_poly.entity_id
_entity_poly.type
_entity_poly.pdbx_seq_one_letter_code
_entity_poly.pdbx_strand_id
1 'polypeptide(L)'
;MKRKQPPVEEVVSSDSDDSDIAESDKCIMCKLFYPPCTDTKLSFINIVKWGCCDLCQGWVHLTFCTQIKVLRRGDSFLCPKCTSED
;
A
#
# COMPACT_ATOMS: atom_id res chain seq x y z
N MET A 1 14.94 -8.84 -58.85
CA MET A 1 14.34 -7.77 -58.02
C MET A 1 14.63 -8.08 -56.57
N LYS A 2 15.20 -7.11 -55.84
CA LYS A 2 15.42 -7.10 -54.38
C LYS A 2 14.04 -7.22 -53.68
N ARG A 3 13.89 -7.88 -52.52
CA ARG A 3 14.31 -7.38 -51.19
C ARG A 3 14.77 -8.54 -50.28
N LYS A 4 15.99 -8.37 -49.72
CA LYS A 4 16.44 -8.97 -48.45
C LYS A 4 16.09 -7.97 -47.34
N GLN A 5 15.54 -8.42 -46.22
CA GLN A 5 15.47 -7.65 -44.97
C GLN A 5 16.52 -8.19 -43.97
N PRO A 6 17.20 -7.32 -43.19
CA PRO A 6 18.30 -7.68 -42.29
C PRO A 6 17.80 -7.87 -40.82
N PRO A 7 18.70 -8.20 -39.86
CA PRO A 7 18.39 -8.77 -38.54
C PRO A 7 18.25 -7.71 -37.43
N VAL A 8 18.08 -8.20 -36.18
CA VAL A 8 18.10 -7.53 -34.86
C VAL A 8 16.80 -6.75 -34.51
N GLU A 9 16.25 -6.73 -33.30
CA GLU A 9 16.86 -6.70 -31.96
C GLU A 9 15.96 -7.36 -30.91
N GLU A 10 16.62 -7.79 -29.83
CA GLU A 10 16.02 -8.15 -28.55
C GLU A 10 15.17 -7.00 -28.00
N VAL A 11 13.92 -7.29 -27.66
CA VAL A 11 13.23 -6.60 -26.57
C VAL A 11 12.69 -7.69 -25.67
N VAL A 12 13.56 -8.16 -24.78
CA VAL A 12 13.09 -8.55 -23.45
C VAL A 12 12.32 -7.36 -22.92
N SER A 13 10.99 -7.46 -22.89
CA SER A 13 10.16 -6.58 -22.08
C SER A 13 10.57 -6.81 -20.63
N SER A 14 11.59 -6.07 -20.20
CA SER A 14 11.81 -5.76 -18.81
C SER A 14 10.70 -4.79 -18.41
N ASP A 15 9.48 -5.32 -18.26
CA ASP A 15 8.45 -4.70 -17.42
C ASP A 15 8.96 -4.82 -15.99
N SER A 16 9.90 -3.93 -15.65
CA SER A 16 10.08 -3.51 -14.28
C SER A 16 8.81 -2.74 -13.96
N ASP A 17 7.81 -3.48 -13.48
CA ASP A 17 6.49 -3.04 -13.06
C ASP A 17 6.63 -2.12 -11.82
N ASP A 18 7.23 -0.95 -12.06
CA ASP A 18 7.24 0.20 -11.14
C ASP A 18 5.88 0.90 -11.32
N SER A 19 4.80 0.13 -11.11
CA SER A 19 3.47 0.68 -11.01
C SER A 19 3.43 1.49 -9.72
N ASP A 20 3.58 2.81 -9.87
CA ASP A 20 3.36 3.78 -8.80
C ASP A 20 2.07 3.43 -8.05
N ILE A 21 2.20 2.97 -6.80
CA ILE A 21 1.04 2.64 -5.96
C ILE A 21 0.17 3.88 -5.83
N ALA A 22 -1.12 3.76 -6.20
CA ALA A 22 -2.04 4.88 -6.17
C ALA A 22 -2.12 5.49 -4.76
N GLU A 23 -2.27 6.81 -4.67
CA GLU A 23 -2.32 7.48 -3.37
C GLU A 23 -3.51 7.05 -2.50
N SER A 24 -4.59 6.59 -3.12
CA SER A 24 -5.75 5.97 -2.46
C SER A 24 -5.40 4.69 -1.72
N ASP A 25 -4.34 4.00 -2.15
CA ASP A 25 -3.93 2.70 -1.62
C ASP A 25 -2.91 2.86 -0.48
N LYS A 26 -2.45 4.11 -0.25
CA LYS A 26 -1.53 4.45 0.83
C LYS A 26 -2.31 4.75 2.11
N CYS A 27 -1.70 4.43 3.24
CA CYS A 27 -2.28 4.76 4.54
C CYS A 27 -2.51 6.27 4.65
N ILE A 28 -3.72 6.70 5.02
CA ILE A 28 -4.07 8.12 5.08
C ILE A 28 -3.30 8.89 6.17
N MET A 29 -2.71 8.18 7.14
CA MET A 29 -1.93 8.75 8.25
C MET A 29 -0.47 8.96 7.88
N CYS A 30 0.24 7.90 7.48
CA CYS A 30 1.67 7.97 7.18
C CYS A 30 1.99 8.17 5.70
N LYS A 31 1.00 8.09 4.81
CA LYS A 31 1.14 8.21 3.34
C LYS A 31 2.06 7.16 2.73
N LEU A 32 2.23 6.03 3.41
CA LEU A 32 3.00 4.89 2.94
C LEU A 32 2.10 3.68 2.74
N PHE A 33 2.47 2.81 1.80
CA PHE A 33 1.81 1.52 1.64
C PHE A 33 2.25 0.54 2.75
N TYR A 34 3.53 0.56 3.11
CA TYR A 34 4.08 -0.21 4.23
C TYR A 34 4.43 0.71 5.41
N PRO A 35 4.17 0.30 6.67
CA PRO A 35 4.52 1.11 7.82
C PRO A 35 6.04 1.17 8.02
N PRO A 36 6.60 2.29 8.52
CA PRO A 36 8.04 2.53 8.56
C PRO A 36 8.82 1.61 9.53
N CYS A 37 8.13 0.88 10.40
CA CYS A 37 8.74 -0.04 11.38
C CYS A 37 8.83 -1.50 10.91
N THR A 38 8.55 -1.80 9.64
CA THR A 38 8.81 -3.12 9.05
C THR A 38 10.29 -3.25 8.69
N ASP A 39 11.17 -3.19 9.70
CA ASP A 39 12.60 -3.36 9.48
C ASP A 39 12.85 -4.80 8.97
N THR A 40 13.35 -4.90 7.75
CA THR A 40 13.49 -6.12 6.92
C THR A 40 14.55 -7.09 7.42
N LYS A 41 15.14 -6.86 8.60
CA LYS A 41 16.13 -7.76 9.23
C LYS A 41 15.52 -8.98 9.90
N LEU A 42 14.19 -9.05 9.95
CA LEU A 42 13.47 -10.14 10.57
C LEU A 42 13.03 -11.12 9.49
N SER A 43 13.55 -12.35 9.52
CA SER A 43 13.24 -13.42 8.56
C SER A 43 11.82 -13.99 8.69
N PHE A 44 10.87 -13.21 9.23
CA PHE A 44 9.49 -13.61 9.41
C PHE A 44 8.52 -12.74 8.59
N ILE A 45 7.41 -13.34 8.17
CA ILE A 45 6.34 -12.66 7.46
C ILE A 45 5.69 -11.64 8.41
N ASN A 46 5.79 -10.35 8.09
CA ASN A 46 5.13 -9.28 8.84
C ASN A 46 3.78 -8.94 8.18
N ILE A 47 2.69 -9.31 8.84
CA ILE A 47 1.33 -9.07 8.33
C ILE A 47 0.84 -7.73 8.89
N VAL A 48 0.71 -6.74 8.02
CA VAL A 48 0.16 -5.42 8.35
C VAL A 48 -1.36 -5.50 8.42
N LYS A 49 -1.95 -5.07 9.55
CA LYS A 49 -3.40 -4.99 9.72
C LYS A 49 -3.91 -3.62 9.28
N TRP A 50 -5.00 -3.63 8.52
CA TRP A 50 -5.64 -2.44 7.97
C TRP A 50 -7.06 -2.27 8.50
N GLY A 51 -7.50 -1.01 8.58
CA GLY A 51 -8.89 -0.64 8.86
C GLY A 51 -9.31 0.54 7.99
N CYS A 52 -10.57 0.54 7.56
CA CYS A 52 -11.16 1.61 6.76
C CYS A 52 -11.98 2.53 7.66
N CYS A 53 -11.70 3.83 7.64
CA CYS A 53 -12.44 4.81 8.41
C CYS A 53 -13.88 4.94 7.91
N ASP A 54 -14.87 4.85 8.80
CA ASP A 54 -16.29 4.95 8.41
C ASP A 54 -16.67 6.34 7.89
N LEU A 55 -15.95 7.40 8.31
CA LEU A 55 -16.25 8.78 7.91
C LEU A 55 -15.59 9.18 6.58
N CYS A 56 -14.26 9.09 6.49
CA CYS A 56 -13.52 9.53 5.32
C CYS A 56 -13.21 8.42 4.31
N GLN A 57 -13.61 7.17 4.60
CA GLN A 57 -13.37 5.99 3.76
C GLN A 57 -11.88 5.73 3.44
N GLY A 58 -11.00 6.27 4.28
CA GLY A 58 -9.55 6.13 4.13
C GLY A 58 -9.00 4.93 4.89
N TRP A 59 -8.04 4.24 4.28
CA TRP A 59 -7.37 3.09 4.86
C TRP A 59 -6.22 3.49 5.80
N VAL A 60 -6.11 2.80 6.94
CA VAL A 60 -5.10 3.07 7.97
C VAL A 60 -4.45 1.78 8.45
N HIS A 61 -3.13 1.81 8.66
CA HIS A 61 -2.42 0.76 9.39
C HIS A 61 -2.83 0.77 10.86
N LEU A 62 -3.67 -0.18 11.29
CA LEU A 62 -4.27 -0.18 12.63
C LEU A 62 -3.20 -0.16 13.73
N THR A 63 -2.33 -1.16 13.76
CA THR A 63 -1.35 -1.33 14.84
C THR A 63 -0.19 -0.33 14.83
N PHE A 64 0.00 0.38 13.71
CA PHE A 64 1.17 1.25 13.50
C PHE A 64 0.82 2.73 13.52
N CYS A 65 -0.32 3.10 12.93
CA CYS A 65 -0.76 4.49 12.81
C CYS A 65 -1.92 4.82 13.76
N THR A 66 -2.40 3.85 14.54
CA THR A 66 -3.44 4.04 15.56
C THR A 66 -3.09 3.26 16.83
N GLN A 67 -3.83 3.49 17.91
CA GLN A 67 -3.71 2.70 19.14
C GLN A 67 -4.57 1.40 19.10
N ILE A 68 -5.32 1.18 18.02
CA ILE A 68 -6.23 0.04 17.88
C ILE A 68 -5.45 -1.20 17.42
N LYS A 69 -5.48 -2.26 18.23
CA LYS A 69 -4.77 -3.51 17.95
C LYS A 69 -5.59 -4.54 17.18
N VAL A 70 -6.91 -4.48 17.33
CA VAL A 70 -7.87 -5.41 16.72
C VAL A 70 -9.12 -4.62 16.37
N LEU A 71 -9.62 -4.80 15.16
CA LEU A 71 -10.92 -4.32 14.71
C LEU A 71 -11.73 -5.54 14.29
N ARG A 72 -12.92 -5.75 14.87
CA ARG A 72 -13.79 -6.89 14.53
C ARG A 72 -14.78 -6.47 13.46
N ARG A 73 -15.37 -7.46 12.79
CA ARG A 73 -16.48 -7.19 11.86
C ARG A 73 -17.66 -6.60 12.63
N GLY A 74 -18.17 -5.48 12.14
CA GLY A 74 -19.30 -4.77 12.75
C GLY A 74 -18.91 -3.68 13.75
N ASP A 75 -17.63 -3.57 14.12
CA ASP A 75 -17.15 -2.44 14.91
C ASP A 75 -17.08 -1.19 14.03
N SER A 76 -17.49 -0.04 14.57
CA SER A 76 -17.24 1.26 13.95
C SER A 76 -15.80 1.70 14.18
N PHE A 77 -15.13 2.20 13.15
CA PHE A 77 -13.76 2.72 13.22
C PHE A 77 -13.67 4.11 12.62
N LEU A 78 -13.19 5.06 13.42
CA LEU A 78 -12.79 6.39 12.98
C LEU A 78 -11.27 6.52 13.05
N CYS A 79 -10.68 7.04 11.98
CA CYS A 79 -9.24 7.29 11.97
C CYS A 79 -8.88 8.48 12.88
N PRO A 80 -7.62 8.58 13.34
CA PRO A 80 -7.20 9.65 14.24
C PRO A 80 -7.49 11.06 13.72
N LYS A 81 -7.43 11.27 12.40
CA LYS A 81 -7.80 12.54 11.75
C LYS A 81 -9.26 12.91 12.02
N CYS A 82 -10.17 11.98 11.75
CA CYS A 82 -11.60 12.19 11.92
C CYS A 82 -12.02 12.25 13.39
N THR A 83 -11.29 11.62 14.31
CA THR A 83 -11.58 11.70 15.75
C THR A 83 -11.06 12.98 16.42
N SER A 84 -10.07 13.67 15.82
CA SER A 84 -9.49 14.90 16.38
C SER A 84 -10.19 16.18 15.93
N GLU A 85 -11.18 16.07 15.05
CA GLU A 85 -11.96 17.21 14.53
C GLU A 85 -13.28 17.44 15.30
N ASP A 86 -13.44 16.81 16.48
CA ASP A 86 -14.52 17.06 17.45
C ASP A 86 -14.06 17.94 18.63
#